data_AF-O02112-F1
#
_entry.id   AF-O02112-F1
#
_cell.length_a   1.000
_cell.length_b   1.000
_cell.length_c   1.000
_cell.angle_alpha   90.00
_cell.angle_beta   90.00
_cell.angle_gamma   90.00
#
_symmetry.space_group_name_H-M   'P 1'
#
loop_
_entity.id
_entity.type
_entity.pdbx_description
1 polymer ?
#
loop_
_entity_poly.entity_id
_entity_poly.type
_entity_poly.pdbx_seq_one_letter_code
_entity_poly.pdbx_strand_id
1 'polypeptide(L)'
;MEFILKNFDLKHGFSNHCLQATGFNHKLWANIQRLDVQAYSSLTLDKLRKMNCETIQFEYLSEFSGTHLNEFIRYWLDGNMPKLRRFQLNYCFEHWTDDLWNGLPHAQCNPKRRKRFFYDGLEVVDCSEGRDIERSDGILATILVESKVLYFLIWHDRFPVDVRALF
;
A
#
# COMPACT_ATOMS: atom_id res chain seq x y z
N MET A 1 -17.63 3.28 15.07
CA MET A 1 -16.70 4.05 14.21
C MET A 1 -17.10 5.52 14.09
N GLU A 2 -18.37 5.86 13.84
CA GLU A 2 -18.79 7.28 13.73
C GLU A 2 -18.40 8.12 14.95
N PHE A 3 -18.52 7.56 16.17
CA PHE A 3 -18.03 8.23 17.37
C PHE A 3 -16.53 8.55 17.28
N ILE A 4 -15.69 7.57 16.89
CA ILE A 4 -14.24 7.78 16.77
C ILE A 4 -13.96 8.87 15.74
N LEU A 5 -14.55 8.78 14.54
CA LEU A 5 -14.35 9.78 13.48
C LEU A 5 -14.80 11.19 13.87
N LYS A 6 -15.80 11.32 14.74
CA LYS A 6 -16.32 12.62 15.20
C LYS A 6 -15.54 13.20 16.38
N ASN A 7 -14.83 12.38 17.16
CA ASN A 7 -14.25 12.79 18.44
C ASN A 7 -12.72 12.67 18.50
N PHE A 8 -12.09 12.05 17.52
CA PHE A 8 -10.65 11.88 17.46
C PHE A 8 -10.11 12.53 16.18
N ASP A 9 -9.04 13.32 16.32
CA ASP A 9 -8.25 13.73 15.17
C ASP A 9 -7.41 12.53 14.68
N LEU A 10 -7.75 12.02 13.49
CA LEU A 10 -7.08 10.88 12.87
C LEU A 10 -5.97 11.29 11.91
N LYS A 11 -5.40 12.50 12.07
CA LYS A 11 -4.24 12.97 11.29
C LYS A 11 -3.09 11.97 11.24
N HIS A 12 -2.85 11.21 12.31
CA HIS A 12 -1.77 10.21 12.35
C HIS A 12 -2.20 8.81 11.89
N GLY A 13 -3.49 8.61 11.60
CA GLY A 13 -4.03 7.34 11.14
C GLY A 13 -4.96 6.64 12.13
N PHE A 14 -5.41 5.46 11.73
CA PHE A 14 -6.29 4.57 12.48
C PHE A 14 -5.91 3.11 12.24
N SER A 15 -5.73 2.37 13.34
CA SER A 15 -5.49 0.92 13.32
C SER A 15 -6.70 0.17 13.91
N ASN A 16 -7.16 -0.88 13.23
CA ASN A 16 -8.27 -1.72 13.68
C ASN A 16 -7.89 -3.20 13.66
N HIS A 17 -7.80 -3.79 14.85
CA HIS A 17 -7.51 -5.21 15.06
C HIS A 17 -8.75 -6.00 15.52
N CYS A 18 -9.95 -5.43 15.31
CA CYS A 18 -11.20 -6.03 15.73
C CYS A 18 -11.98 -6.53 14.52
N LEU A 19 -12.71 -7.64 14.69
CA LEU A 19 -13.70 -8.06 13.68
C LEU A 19 -14.80 -7.01 13.56
N GLN A 20 -15.19 -6.69 12.32
CA GLN A 20 -16.27 -5.75 12.07
C GLN A 20 -17.62 -6.48 12.09
N ALA A 21 -18.60 -5.89 12.76
CA ALA A 21 -19.95 -6.43 12.77
C ALA A 21 -20.56 -6.43 11.36
N THR A 22 -21.49 -7.35 11.11
CA THR A 22 -22.29 -7.36 9.87
C THR A 22 -22.95 -5.99 9.65
N GLY A 23 -22.82 -5.45 8.44
CA GLY A 23 -23.35 -4.13 8.11
C GLY A 23 -22.45 -2.95 8.49
N PHE A 24 -21.23 -3.18 8.98
CA PHE A 24 -20.28 -2.11 9.25
C PHE A 24 -20.08 -1.20 8.03
N ASN A 25 -20.21 0.10 8.23
CA ASN A 25 -20.05 1.09 7.17
C ASN A 25 -18.57 1.37 6.89
N HIS A 26 -17.97 0.56 6.01
CA HIS A 26 -16.56 0.70 5.65
C HIS A 26 -16.23 1.97 4.85
N LYS A 27 -17.22 2.73 4.35
CA LYS A 27 -16.98 4.03 3.71
C LYS A 27 -16.31 5.02 4.67
N LEU A 28 -16.48 4.80 5.97
CA LEU A 28 -15.85 5.56 7.04
C LEU A 28 -14.31 5.46 7.03
N TRP A 29 -13.73 4.44 6.39
CA TRP A 29 -12.28 4.26 6.28
C TRP A 29 -11.67 4.91 5.05
N ALA A 30 -12.47 5.29 4.06
CA ALA A 30 -11.99 5.69 2.74
C ALA A 30 -11.13 6.96 2.73
N ASN A 31 -11.21 7.82 3.73
CA ASN A 31 -10.45 9.09 3.78
C ASN A 31 -9.47 9.16 4.96
N ILE A 32 -9.21 8.04 5.63
CA ILE A 32 -8.23 8.01 6.71
C ILE A 32 -6.84 8.02 6.05
N GLN A 33 -6.01 9.01 6.37
CA GLN A 33 -4.70 9.18 5.74
C GLN A 33 -3.84 7.91 5.85
N ARG A 34 -3.76 7.32 7.05
CA ARG A 34 -3.13 6.03 7.30
C ARG A 34 -4.15 5.05 7.87
N LEU A 35 -4.50 4.04 7.10
CA LEU A 35 -5.42 2.99 7.48
C LEU A 35 -4.66 1.68 7.67
N ASP A 36 -4.83 1.05 8.83
CA ASP A 36 -4.26 -0.26 9.14
C ASP A 36 -5.38 -1.14 9.70
N VAL A 37 -5.66 -2.27 9.04
CA VAL A 37 -6.78 -3.14 9.38
C VAL A 37 -6.32 -4.59 9.36
N GLN A 38 -6.53 -5.31 10.45
CA GLN A 38 -6.13 -6.70 10.54
C GLN A 38 -6.93 -7.58 9.57
N ALA A 39 -8.25 -7.65 9.75
CA ALA A 39 -9.11 -8.42 8.88
C ALA A 39 -10.15 -7.49 8.27
N TYR A 40 -10.22 -7.46 6.94
CA TYR A 40 -11.31 -6.80 6.23
C TYR A 40 -12.03 -7.84 5.36
N SER A 41 -12.85 -8.65 6.01
CA SER A 41 -13.52 -9.83 5.43
C SER A 41 -14.49 -9.53 4.29
N SER A 42 -14.87 -8.27 4.07
CA SER A 42 -15.74 -7.85 2.96
C SER A 42 -15.09 -6.81 2.04
N LEU A 43 -13.75 -6.70 2.07
CA LEU A 43 -13.04 -5.87 1.12
C LEU A 43 -13.20 -6.46 -0.28
N THR A 44 -13.59 -5.61 -1.22
CA THR A 44 -13.56 -5.94 -2.64
C THR A 44 -12.58 -4.99 -3.32
N LEU A 45 -12.10 -5.36 -4.50
CA LEU A 45 -11.22 -4.50 -5.30
C LEU A 45 -11.85 -3.11 -5.55
N ASP A 46 -13.15 -3.04 -5.85
CA ASP A 46 -13.86 -1.77 -6.03
C ASP A 46 -13.91 -0.90 -4.77
N LYS A 47 -13.98 -1.51 -3.58
CA LYS A 47 -13.93 -0.76 -2.32
C LYS A 47 -12.52 -0.24 -2.06
N LEU A 48 -11.50 -1.06 -2.35
CA LEU A 48 -10.09 -0.66 -2.25
C LEU A 48 -9.78 0.53 -3.18
N ARG A 49 -10.22 0.46 -4.43
CA ARG A 49 -10.05 1.54 -5.44
C ARG A 49 -10.70 2.86 -5.06
N LYS A 50 -11.72 2.84 -4.20
CA LYS A 50 -12.43 4.04 -3.71
C LYS A 50 -11.79 4.65 -2.47
N MET A 51 -10.73 4.03 -1.94
CA MET A 51 -9.96 4.62 -0.84
C MET A 51 -9.12 5.81 -1.36
N ASN A 52 -8.95 6.80 -0.50
CA ASN A 52 -8.18 8.02 -0.71
C ASN A 52 -7.14 8.18 0.42
N CYS A 53 -6.61 7.05 0.87
CA CYS A 53 -5.58 6.95 1.89
C CYS A 53 -4.18 7.17 1.28
N GLU A 54 -3.24 7.64 2.08
CA GLU A 54 -1.82 7.68 1.72
C GLU A 54 -1.12 6.36 2.04
N THR A 55 -1.48 5.75 3.18
CA THR A 55 -0.98 4.44 3.58
C THR A 55 -2.15 3.50 3.87
N ILE A 56 -2.10 2.31 3.29
CA ILE A 56 -3.06 1.23 3.51
C ILE A 56 -2.28 -0.01 3.92
N GLN A 57 -2.60 -0.59 5.07
CA GLN A 57 -2.05 -1.85 5.52
C GLN A 57 -3.17 -2.82 5.84
N PHE A 58 -3.03 -4.04 5.33
CA PHE A 58 -3.87 -5.17 5.69
C PHE A 58 -3.02 -6.29 6.27
N GLU A 59 -3.50 -6.93 7.32
CA GLU A 59 -2.87 -8.17 7.78
C GLU A 59 -3.19 -9.28 6.78
N TYR A 60 -4.49 -9.50 6.51
CA TYR A 60 -4.96 -10.60 5.67
C TYR A 60 -6.19 -10.21 4.82
N LEU A 61 -6.23 -10.69 3.58
CA LEU A 61 -7.32 -10.49 2.62
C LEU A 61 -7.80 -11.84 2.06
N SER A 62 -8.86 -12.41 2.64
CA SER A 62 -9.37 -13.75 2.25
C SER A 62 -9.90 -13.83 0.83
N GLU A 63 -10.51 -12.74 0.34
CA GLU A 63 -11.19 -12.70 -0.95
C GLU A 63 -10.27 -12.22 -2.09
N PHE A 64 -8.98 -11.99 -1.81
CA PHE A 64 -8.02 -11.52 -2.79
C PHE A 64 -7.20 -12.67 -3.36
N SER A 65 -6.56 -12.39 -4.48
CA SER A 65 -5.59 -13.26 -5.15
C SER A 65 -4.49 -12.40 -5.76
N GLY A 66 -3.45 -13.05 -6.31
CA GLY A 66 -2.42 -12.33 -7.08
C GLY A 66 -3.01 -11.52 -8.23
N THR A 67 -4.04 -12.04 -8.90
CA THR A 67 -4.76 -11.32 -9.97
C THR A 67 -5.40 -10.03 -9.47
N HIS A 68 -6.05 -10.06 -8.31
CA HIS A 68 -6.66 -8.86 -7.73
C HIS A 68 -5.60 -7.81 -7.35
N LEU A 69 -4.45 -8.23 -6.83
CA LEU A 69 -3.32 -7.33 -6.54
C LEU A 69 -2.74 -6.73 -7.81
N ASN A 70 -2.60 -7.53 -8.87
CA ASN A 70 -2.18 -7.06 -10.18
C ASN A 70 -3.15 -6.01 -10.73
N GLU A 71 -4.45 -6.29 -10.72
CA GLU A 71 -5.47 -5.34 -11.16
C GLU A 71 -5.51 -4.05 -10.31
N PHE A 72 -5.15 -4.13 -9.03
CA PHE A 72 -4.99 -2.96 -8.18
C PHE A 72 -3.77 -2.13 -8.59
N ILE A 73 -2.63 -2.77 -8.86
CA ILE A 73 -1.41 -2.09 -9.32
C ILE A 73 -1.62 -1.44 -10.69
N ARG A 74 -2.29 -2.13 -11.63
CA ARG A 74 -2.67 -1.56 -12.93
C ARG A 74 -3.57 -0.34 -12.77
N TYR A 75 -4.55 -0.41 -11.88
CA TYR A 75 -5.39 0.74 -11.58
C TYR A 75 -4.57 1.96 -11.11
N TRP A 76 -3.53 1.75 -10.30
CA TRP A 76 -2.60 2.82 -9.94
C TRP A 76 -1.73 3.30 -11.12
N LEU A 77 -1.25 2.39 -11.97
CA LEU A 77 -0.50 2.71 -13.21
C LEU A 77 -1.33 3.55 -14.19
N ASP A 78 -2.66 3.45 -14.16
CA ASP A 78 -3.56 4.28 -14.96
C ASP A 78 -3.72 5.72 -14.41
N GLY A 79 -2.97 6.10 -13.37
CA GLY A 79 -2.99 7.45 -12.78
C GLY A 79 -3.89 7.60 -11.56
N ASN A 80 -4.54 6.54 -11.10
CA ASN A 80 -5.45 6.59 -9.96
C ASN A 80 -4.72 6.60 -8.62
N MET A 81 -5.45 6.95 -7.55
CA MET A 81 -4.97 7.04 -6.18
C MET A 81 -3.68 7.89 -6.03
N PRO A 82 -3.71 9.18 -6.44
CA PRO A 82 -2.51 10.02 -6.50
C PRO A 82 -1.85 10.28 -5.13
N LYS A 83 -2.58 10.05 -4.03
CA LYS A 83 -2.07 10.20 -2.66
C LYS A 83 -1.34 8.95 -2.16
N LEU A 84 -1.54 7.79 -2.78
CA LEU A 84 -1.00 6.54 -2.28
C LEU A 84 0.53 6.62 -2.23
N ARG A 85 1.07 6.34 -1.04
CA ARG A 85 2.50 6.23 -0.73
C ARG A 85 2.89 4.80 -0.41
N ARG A 86 2.00 4.05 0.25
CA ARG A 86 2.24 2.67 0.65
C ARG A 86 0.96 1.86 0.63
N PHE A 87 1.04 0.68 0.01
CA PHE A 87 0.13 -0.43 0.26
C PHE A 87 0.94 -1.60 0.80
N GLN A 88 0.45 -2.25 1.84
CA GLN A 88 1.08 -3.42 2.43
C GLN A 88 0.06 -4.52 2.73
N LEU A 89 0.46 -5.76 2.48
CA LEU A 89 -0.26 -6.95 2.87
C LEU A 89 0.67 -7.92 3.60
N ASN A 90 0.42 -8.20 4.88
CA ASN A 90 1.33 -9.01 5.71
C ASN A 90 1.25 -10.52 5.44
N TYR A 91 0.13 -10.98 4.88
CA TYR A 91 -0.05 -12.36 4.44
C TYR A 91 -0.34 -12.42 2.93
N CYS A 92 0.70 -12.21 2.12
CA CYS A 92 0.72 -12.51 0.70
C CYS A 92 1.19 -13.95 0.49
N PHE A 93 0.37 -14.76 -0.18
CA PHE A 93 0.73 -16.14 -0.47
C PHE A 93 1.76 -16.22 -1.60
N GLU A 94 2.73 -17.13 -1.49
CA GLU A 94 3.80 -17.28 -2.49
C GLU A 94 3.26 -17.58 -3.89
N HIS A 95 2.21 -18.40 -3.99
CA HIS A 95 1.56 -18.76 -5.26
C HIS A 95 0.87 -17.57 -5.94
N TRP A 96 0.72 -16.42 -5.28
CA TRP A 96 0.20 -15.20 -5.91
C TRP A 96 1.25 -14.48 -6.75
N THR A 97 2.53 -14.85 -6.64
CA THR A 97 3.63 -14.11 -7.28
C THR A 97 3.49 -14.10 -8.80
N ASP A 98 3.20 -15.22 -9.43
CA ASP A 98 3.08 -15.28 -10.89
C ASP A 98 1.92 -14.43 -11.40
N ASP A 99 0.75 -14.54 -10.76
CA ASP A 99 -0.43 -13.74 -11.09
C ASP A 99 -0.19 -12.24 -10.83
N LEU A 100 0.49 -11.90 -9.72
CA LEU A 100 0.88 -10.54 -9.39
C LEU A 100 1.70 -9.90 -10.51
N TRP A 101 2.67 -10.63 -11.06
CA TRP A 101 3.60 -10.10 -12.07
C TRP A 101 3.12 -10.27 -13.51
N ASN A 102 2.08 -11.06 -13.74
CA ASN A 102 1.58 -11.38 -15.07
C ASN A 102 1.31 -10.10 -15.90
N GLY A 103 2.15 -9.86 -16.91
CA GLY A 103 2.06 -8.71 -17.81
C GLY A 103 2.28 -7.34 -17.16
N LEU A 104 2.86 -7.26 -15.96
CA LEU A 104 3.26 -5.97 -15.36
C LEU A 104 4.66 -5.58 -15.86
N PRO A 105 4.82 -4.37 -16.46
CA PRO A 105 6.13 -3.89 -16.84
C PRO A 105 6.95 -3.58 -15.59
N HIS A 106 8.14 -4.16 -15.50
CA HIS A 106 8.99 -3.99 -14.34
C HIS A 106 10.47 -4.08 -14.70
N ALA A 107 11.29 -3.45 -13.86
CA ALA A 107 12.73 -3.55 -13.93
C ALA A 107 13.30 -3.90 -12.56
N GLN A 108 14.50 -4.46 -12.52
CA GLN A 108 15.19 -4.58 -11.26
C GLN A 108 15.51 -3.20 -10.72
N CYS A 109 15.41 -3.12 -9.40
CA CYS A 109 15.66 -1.95 -8.61
C CYS A 109 16.96 -1.20 -8.96
N ASN A 110 16.88 0.11 -9.26
CA ASN A 110 18.04 0.90 -9.69
C ASN A 110 18.39 2.04 -8.70
N PRO A 111 19.50 1.93 -7.95
CA PRO A 111 19.95 2.95 -6.98
C PRO A 111 20.21 4.34 -7.57
N LYS A 112 20.41 4.45 -8.89
CA LYS A 112 20.57 5.74 -9.57
C LYS A 112 19.25 6.47 -9.79
N ARG A 113 18.12 5.76 -9.70
CA ARG A 113 16.78 6.30 -9.91
C ARG A 113 16.08 6.67 -8.62
N ARG A 114 16.47 6.04 -7.51
CA ARG A 114 15.87 6.17 -6.18
C ARG A 114 16.83 5.67 -5.09
N LYS A 115 16.61 6.08 -3.83
CA LYS A 115 17.34 5.58 -2.65
C LYS A 115 17.09 4.09 -2.42
N ARG A 116 18.06 3.39 -1.81
CA ARG A 116 17.93 1.98 -1.39
C ARG A 116 16.75 1.77 -0.43
N PHE A 117 16.65 2.65 0.56
CA PHE A 117 15.68 2.54 1.64
C PHE A 117 14.48 3.46 1.40
N PHE A 118 13.29 2.91 1.62
CA PHE A 118 12.05 3.67 1.66
C PHE A 118 11.70 3.99 3.11
N TYR A 119 11.29 5.22 3.39
CA TYR A 119 10.85 5.67 4.72
C TYR A 119 9.61 6.54 4.59
N ASP A 120 8.57 6.22 5.37
CA ASP A 120 7.29 6.91 5.38
C ASP A 120 6.88 7.45 6.75
N GLY A 121 7.81 7.50 7.70
CA GLY A 121 7.53 7.89 9.09
C GLY A 121 7.12 6.72 9.99
N LEU A 122 6.76 5.56 9.43
CA LEU A 122 6.37 4.37 10.20
C LEU A 122 7.53 3.38 10.28
N GLU A 123 8.07 3.01 9.13
CA GLU A 123 9.12 1.98 9.04
C GLU A 123 10.15 2.33 7.98
N VAL A 124 11.28 1.63 8.03
CA VAL A 124 12.28 1.65 6.96
C VAL A 124 12.23 0.31 6.24
N VAL A 125 11.98 0.34 4.93
CA VAL A 125 11.99 -0.87 4.07
C VAL A 125 13.26 -0.86 3.23
N ASP A 126 13.99 -1.96 3.21
CA ASP A 126 15.09 -2.17 2.27
C ASP A 126 14.54 -2.61 0.93
N CYS A 127 14.59 -1.71 -0.06
CA CYS A 127 14.09 -1.97 -1.39
C CYS A 127 15.17 -2.55 -2.32
N SER A 128 16.27 -3.14 -1.83
CA SER A 128 17.32 -3.69 -2.69
C SER A 128 16.82 -4.82 -3.59
N GLU A 129 16.01 -5.71 -3.05
CA GLU A 129 15.47 -6.90 -3.75
C GLU A 129 14.11 -6.64 -4.42
N GLY A 130 13.64 -5.40 -4.41
CA GLY A 130 12.39 -5.03 -5.03
C GLY A 130 12.46 -5.04 -6.56
N ARG A 131 11.30 -4.86 -7.18
CA ARG A 131 11.16 -4.54 -8.61
C ARG A 131 10.48 -3.20 -8.77
N ASP A 132 11.08 -2.34 -9.59
CA ASP A 132 10.55 -1.02 -9.86
C ASP A 132 9.57 -1.09 -11.04
N ILE A 133 8.44 -0.40 -10.89
CA ILE A 133 7.47 -0.10 -11.94
C ILE A 133 7.38 1.42 -12.10
N GLU A 134 7.02 1.88 -13.29
CA GLU A 134 6.94 3.30 -13.59
C GLU A 134 5.61 3.63 -14.25
N ARG A 135 4.93 4.62 -13.68
CA ARG A 135 3.70 5.17 -14.23
C ARG A 135 4.00 6.14 -15.37
N SER A 136 3.04 6.35 -16.26
CA SER A 136 3.19 7.23 -17.43
C SER A 136 3.55 8.68 -17.11
N ASP A 137 3.23 9.16 -15.90
CA ASP A 137 3.62 10.47 -15.39
C ASP A 137 5.03 10.51 -14.78
N GLY A 138 5.76 9.39 -14.85
CA GLY A 138 7.10 9.24 -14.31
C GLY A 138 7.13 8.96 -12.81
N ILE A 139 6.01 8.76 -12.11
CA ILE A 139 6.09 8.33 -10.71
C ILE A 139 6.58 6.88 -10.66
N LEU A 140 7.62 6.65 -9.85
CA LEU A 140 8.22 5.33 -9.64
C LEU A 140 7.55 4.66 -8.45
N ALA A 141 7.34 3.36 -8.52
CA ALA A 141 6.98 2.55 -7.36
C ALA A 141 7.83 1.28 -7.30
N THR A 142 8.08 0.78 -6.10
CA THR A 142 8.75 -0.51 -5.88
C THR A 142 7.75 -1.51 -5.33
N ILE A 143 7.72 -2.71 -5.91
CA ILE A 143 7.01 -3.86 -5.35
C ILE A 143 8.06 -4.84 -4.81
N LEU A 144 7.88 -5.25 -3.56
CA LEU A 144 8.72 -6.23 -2.88
C LEU A 144 7.81 -7.27 -2.22
N VAL A 145 8.19 -8.54 -2.29
CA VAL A 145 7.56 -9.60 -1.49
C VAL A 145 8.67 -10.24 -0.67
N GLU A 146 8.66 -10.00 0.64
CA GLU A 146 9.66 -10.49 1.58
C GLU A 146 8.96 -11.15 2.75
N SER A 147 9.34 -12.38 3.11
CA SER A 147 8.79 -13.09 4.28
C SER A 147 7.25 -13.09 4.35
N LYS A 148 6.59 -13.27 3.18
CA LYS A 148 5.12 -13.20 2.97
C LYS A 148 4.50 -11.81 3.09
N VAL A 149 5.28 -10.77 3.31
CA VAL A 149 4.81 -9.39 3.28
C VAL A 149 4.98 -8.84 1.88
N LEU A 150 3.89 -8.39 1.27
CA LEU A 150 3.93 -7.59 0.06
C LEU A 150 3.98 -6.12 0.42
N TYR A 151 4.95 -5.43 -0.15
CA TYR A 151 5.07 -3.98 -0.14
C TYR A 151 4.87 -3.43 -1.53
N PHE A 152 4.04 -2.40 -1.64
CA PHE A 152 3.92 -1.56 -2.83
C PHE A 152 4.13 -0.10 -2.43
N LEU A 153 5.31 0.42 -2.76
CA LEU A 153 5.87 1.66 -2.20
C LEU A 153 6.05 2.69 -3.30
N ILE A 154 5.45 3.87 -3.15
CA ILE A 154 5.40 4.90 -4.19
C ILE A 154 6.38 6.02 -3.85
N TRP A 155 7.34 6.24 -4.74
CA TRP A 155 8.40 7.24 -4.59
C TRP A 155 7.95 8.63 -5.08
N HIS A 156 7.17 9.32 -4.26
CA HIS A 156 6.87 10.76 -4.47
C HIS A 156 8.13 11.63 -4.36
N ASP A 157 9.06 11.22 -3.50
CA ASP A 157 10.43 11.72 -3.47
C ASP A 157 11.37 10.52 -3.62
N ARG A 158 12.16 10.52 -4.70
CA ARG A 158 13.07 9.42 -5.01
C ARG A 158 14.37 9.50 -4.19
N PHE A 159 14.70 10.69 -3.70
CA PHE A 159 15.93 10.96 -2.94
C PHE A 159 15.63 11.88 -1.75
N PRO A 160 14.79 11.42 -0.80
CA PRO A 160 14.49 12.21 0.38
C PRO A 160 15.78 12.59 1.11
N VAL A 161 15.83 13.86 1.48
CA VAL A 161 16.88 14.38 2.37
C VAL A 161 16.76 13.59 3.67
N ASP A 162 17.87 13.01 4.10
CA ASP A 162 17.89 12.25 5.34
C ASP A 162 17.76 13.23 6.51
N VAL A 163 16.53 13.46 6.96
CA VAL A 163 16.25 14.32 8.10
C VAL A 163 16.85 13.78 9.40
N ARG A 164 17.18 12.48 9.47
CA ARG A 164 17.93 11.93 10.61
C ARG A 164 19.42 12.24 10.56
N ALA A 165 19.95 12.67 9.42
CA ALA A 165 21.32 13.18 9.31
C ALA A 165 21.44 14.67 9.66
N LEU A 166 20.32 15.34 9.94
CA LEU A 166 20.25 16.78 10.28
C LEU A 166 20.13 17.05 11.79
N PHE A 167 20.13 16.01 12.64
CA PHE A 167 20.06 16.12 14.09
C PHE A 167 21.09 15.23 14.79
#